data_AF-A0A4Q7IHM2-F1
#
_entry.id   AF-A0A4Q7IHM2-F1
#
_cell.length_a   1.000
_cell.length_b   1.000
_cell.length_c   1.000
_cell.angle_alpha   90.00
_cell.angle_beta   90.00
_cell.angle_gamma   90.00
#
_symmetry.space_group_name_H-M   'P 1'
#
loop_
_entity.id
_entity.type
_entity.pdbx_description
1 polymer ?
#
loop_
_entity_poly.entity_id
_entity_poly.type
_entity_poly.pdbx_seq_one_letter_code
_entity_poly.pdbx_strand_id
1 'polypeptide(L)'
;MTTQPSFFFNHMVFKLFFSACLLLCFTFFSQAKTSQYEVTQINDHVYILSYPYSPKDKLSIGVVIGEQGVTLINTMMRSTVAELEHALLTLTDKPVRYVINSNYDWWSTSANQYFAQQGATIIAHQDTQYMTRNHTQLLFKDKLELDLGTEQLFAYRSGGHSFGHINIVLKQANLIWLADSFKQTWPTIFGPNGLEGYRQGLESALNYGNEKTQYVAGSSSSKNDLLVDAKTLRQELSARNAFYARAKTLIQQGKSNQQIISDPVLNKTLSTYSNPKHHQAQAYLIDRVRFHSKKTQNTLIESNYQHLIGRYKAQNGTVLEVLWYQDQLVAKAQGWFIAGLVQNNDSHYMFNPEQPTSQLVFSNMQQDKYTQLTIAFASNYQGYLSPLKTLEFIRL
;
A
#
# COMPACT_ATOMS: atom_id res chain seq x y z
N MET A 1 -17.35 92.47 -35.21
CA MET A 1 -17.01 92.09 -33.83
C MET A 1 -17.43 90.64 -33.64
N THR A 2 -16.43 89.78 -33.39
CA THR A 2 -16.47 88.50 -32.64
C THR A 2 -17.56 87.46 -33.01
N THR A 3 -17.32 86.51 -33.93
CA THR A 3 -16.68 85.17 -33.76
C THR A 3 -17.33 84.26 -32.70
N GLN A 4 -18.12 83.28 -33.14
CA GLN A 4 -18.48 82.07 -32.39
C GLN A 4 -17.34 81.02 -32.46
N PRO A 5 -17.03 80.28 -31.39
CA PRO A 5 -16.16 79.12 -31.48
C PRO A 5 -16.95 77.82 -31.72
N SER A 6 -16.42 77.04 -32.65
CA SER A 6 -16.77 75.68 -32.99
C SER A 6 -16.31 74.68 -31.92
N PHE A 7 -17.18 73.75 -31.54
CA PHE A 7 -16.80 72.53 -30.80
C PHE A 7 -16.93 71.32 -31.73
N PHE A 8 -15.89 71.09 -32.53
CA PHE A 8 -15.58 69.79 -33.11
C PHE A 8 -14.39 69.24 -32.32
N PHE A 9 -14.62 68.27 -31.45
CA PHE A 9 -13.69 67.15 -31.13
C PHE A 9 -14.28 66.38 -29.95
N ASN A 10 -14.49 65.07 -30.13
CA ASN A 10 -14.55 64.01 -29.10
C ASN A 10 -15.58 62.90 -29.40
N HIS A 11 -15.56 62.35 -30.63
CA HIS A 11 -16.26 61.09 -30.91
C HIS A 11 -15.34 59.98 -31.45
N MET A 12 -14.03 60.22 -31.55
CA MET A 12 -13.06 59.27 -32.15
C MET A 12 -12.13 58.57 -31.15
N VAL A 13 -12.26 58.83 -29.84
CA VAL A 13 -11.42 58.16 -28.81
C VAL A 13 -12.19 57.04 -28.09
N PHE A 14 -13.53 57.08 -28.07
CA PHE A 14 -14.32 56.09 -27.32
C PHE A 14 -14.56 54.77 -28.05
N LYS A 15 -14.34 54.70 -29.38
CA LYS A 15 -14.49 53.45 -30.16
C LYS A 15 -13.23 52.59 -30.23
N LEU A 16 -12.06 53.12 -29.84
CA LEU A 16 -10.80 52.37 -29.80
C LEU A 16 -10.58 51.60 -28.50
N PHE A 17 -11.31 51.92 -27.42
CA PHE A 17 -11.20 51.23 -26.14
C PHE A 17 -12.05 49.95 -26.03
N PHE A 18 -13.11 49.83 -26.83
CA PHE A 18 -14.01 48.66 -26.76
C PHE A 18 -13.54 47.47 -27.61
N SER A 19 -12.73 47.69 -28.65
CA SER A 19 -12.10 46.60 -29.43
C SER A 19 -10.83 46.03 -28.77
N ALA A 20 -10.24 46.72 -27.79
CA ALA A 20 -9.05 46.23 -27.08
C ALA A 20 -9.38 45.26 -25.93
N CYS A 21 -10.61 45.24 -25.42
CA CYS A 21 -11.01 44.32 -24.34
C CYS A 21 -11.47 42.94 -24.82
N LEU A 22 -11.87 42.78 -26.10
CA LEU A 22 -12.31 41.48 -26.63
C LEU A 22 -11.16 40.56 -27.12
N LEU A 23 -9.93 41.08 -27.19
CA LEU A 23 -8.75 40.32 -27.65
C LEU A 23 -7.85 39.80 -26.52
N LEU A 24 -8.21 40.04 -25.24
CA LEU A 24 -7.42 39.63 -24.07
C LEU A 24 -7.96 38.39 -23.34
N CYS A 25 -9.04 37.77 -23.82
CA CYS A 25 -9.67 36.62 -23.14
C CYS A 25 -9.31 35.23 -23.69
N PHE A 26 -8.39 35.08 -24.65
CA PHE A 26 -8.22 33.80 -25.36
C PHE A 26 -6.85 33.11 -25.30
N THR A 27 -5.98 33.44 -24.35
CA THR A 27 -4.72 32.67 -24.18
C THR A 27 -4.37 32.40 -22.72
N PHE A 28 -5.26 31.71 -22.02
CA PHE A 28 -4.84 30.75 -20.99
C PHE A 28 -5.32 29.35 -21.42
N PHE A 29 -4.85 28.89 -22.58
CA PHE A 29 -4.67 27.45 -22.72
C PHE A 29 -3.57 27.07 -21.72
N SER A 30 -3.98 26.70 -20.51
CA SER A 30 -3.15 25.83 -19.70
C SER A 30 -2.78 24.67 -20.61
N GLN A 31 -1.49 24.49 -20.89
CA GLN A 31 -1.04 23.25 -21.49
C GLN A 31 -1.40 22.18 -20.46
N ALA A 32 -2.56 21.55 -20.63
CA ALA A 32 -2.93 20.37 -19.88
C ALA A 32 -1.76 19.42 -20.07
N LYS A 33 -0.98 19.26 -19.01
CA LYS A 33 0.18 18.38 -19.00
C LYS A 33 -0.36 17.02 -19.44
N THR A 34 0.07 16.53 -20.60
CA THR A 34 -0.41 15.25 -21.12
C THR A 34 -0.25 14.21 -20.03
N SER A 35 -1.35 13.54 -19.68
CA SER A 35 -1.36 12.57 -18.58
C SER A 35 -0.27 11.54 -18.82
N GLN A 36 0.59 11.30 -17.82
CA GLN A 36 1.59 10.24 -17.91
C GLN A 36 1.02 8.85 -17.67
N TYR A 37 -0.30 8.75 -17.39
CA TYR A 37 -0.97 7.46 -17.26
C TYR A 37 -1.04 6.77 -18.61
N GLU A 38 -0.48 5.56 -18.68
CA GLU A 38 -0.65 4.66 -19.80
C GLU A 38 -1.85 3.76 -19.54
N VAL A 39 -2.75 3.68 -20.51
CA VAL A 39 -3.96 2.85 -20.47
C VAL A 39 -3.67 1.48 -21.11
N THR A 40 -4.02 0.42 -20.39
CA THR A 40 -4.15 -0.94 -20.92
C THR A 40 -5.60 -1.37 -20.77
N GLN A 41 -6.29 -1.56 -21.88
CA GLN A 41 -7.67 -2.06 -21.89
C GLN A 41 -7.69 -3.58 -21.78
N ILE A 42 -8.50 -4.11 -20.85
CA ILE A 42 -8.72 -5.56 -20.68
C ILE A 42 -9.99 -5.98 -21.44
N ASN A 43 -11.06 -5.21 -21.27
CA ASN A 43 -12.31 -5.31 -22.04
C ASN A 43 -13.00 -3.93 -22.03
N ASP A 44 -14.27 -3.85 -22.44
CA ASP A 44 -15.04 -2.59 -22.52
C ASP A 44 -15.34 -1.94 -21.15
N HIS A 45 -15.08 -2.64 -20.05
CA HIS A 45 -15.44 -2.21 -18.70
C HIS A 45 -14.26 -2.21 -17.73
N VAL A 46 -13.14 -2.86 -18.06
CA VAL A 46 -11.99 -3.04 -17.17
C VAL A 46 -10.72 -2.54 -17.84
N TYR A 47 -10.03 -1.64 -17.14
CA TYR A 47 -8.79 -1.03 -17.59
C TYR A 47 -7.74 -1.04 -16.48
N ILE A 48 -6.48 -1.03 -16.89
CA ILE A 48 -5.33 -0.82 -16.03
C ILE A 48 -4.72 0.50 -16.43
N LEU A 49 -4.63 1.44 -15.49
CA LEU A 49 -3.85 2.66 -15.64
C LEU A 49 -2.51 2.47 -14.97
N SER A 50 -1.42 2.76 -15.67
CA SER A 50 -0.07 2.67 -15.10
C SER A 50 0.66 4.00 -15.13
N TYR A 51 1.38 4.30 -14.05
CA TYR A 51 2.07 5.59 -13.86
C TYR A 51 3.55 5.38 -13.51
N PRO A 52 4.47 6.13 -14.12
CA PRO A 52 5.90 6.04 -13.78
C PRO A 52 6.16 6.56 -12.36
N TYR A 53 6.55 5.68 -11.45
CA TYR A 53 7.02 6.04 -10.11
C TYR A 53 8.53 6.33 -10.10
N SER A 54 9.28 5.58 -10.90
CA SER A 54 10.71 5.77 -11.15
C SER A 54 11.00 5.54 -12.64
N PRO A 55 12.22 5.85 -13.13
CA PRO A 55 12.61 5.50 -14.50
C PRO A 55 12.50 3.99 -14.82
N LYS A 56 12.39 3.11 -13.82
CA LYS A 56 12.37 1.65 -13.96
C LYS A 56 11.13 0.97 -13.37
N ASP A 57 10.26 1.73 -12.70
CA ASP A 57 9.12 1.21 -11.96
C ASP A 57 7.86 2.00 -12.30
N LYS A 58 6.83 1.27 -12.71
CA LYS A 58 5.47 1.74 -12.87
C LYS A 58 4.59 1.11 -11.79
N LEU A 59 3.68 1.91 -11.24
CA LEU A 59 2.60 1.46 -10.37
C LEU A 59 1.30 1.38 -11.18
N SER A 60 0.30 0.65 -10.69
CA SER A 60 -0.97 0.42 -11.38
C SER A 60 -2.20 0.81 -10.56
N ILE A 61 -3.23 1.30 -11.25
CA ILE A 61 -4.60 1.50 -10.75
C ILE A 61 -5.54 0.66 -11.61
N GLY A 62 -6.47 -0.05 -10.96
CA GLY A 62 -7.56 -0.72 -11.66
C GLY A 62 -8.72 0.24 -11.85
N VAL A 63 -9.34 0.23 -13.02
CA VAL A 63 -10.53 1.01 -13.33
C VAL A 63 -11.60 0.05 -13.80
N VAL A 64 -12.72 -0.01 -13.08
CA VAL A 64 -13.89 -0.82 -13.45
C VAL A 64 -15.07 0.12 -13.67
N ILE A 65 -15.56 0.17 -14.91
CA ILE A 65 -16.69 0.99 -15.32
C ILE A 65 -17.96 0.17 -15.12
N GLY A 66 -18.63 0.40 -13.99
CA GLY A 66 -19.92 -0.20 -13.63
C GLY A 66 -21.10 0.51 -14.28
N GLU A 67 -22.30 -0.03 -14.04
CA GLU A 67 -23.56 0.57 -14.48
C GLU A 67 -23.75 1.96 -13.84
N GLN A 68 -23.55 2.04 -12.51
CA GLN A 68 -23.82 3.23 -11.67
C GLN A 68 -22.63 4.18 -11.49
N GLY A 69 -21.46 3.82 -12.02
CA GLY A 69 -20.25 4.64 -11.97
C GLY A 69 -18.95 3.84 -11.99
N VAL A 70 -17.83 4.53 -11.77
CA VAL A 70 -16.49 3.95 -11.78
C VAL A 70 -16.10 3.45 -10.39
N THR A 71 -15.50 2.25 -10.35
CA THR A 71 -14.78 1.72 -9.18
C THR A 71 -13.29 1.75 -9.46
N LEU A 72 -12.52 2.42 -8.61
CA LEU A 72 -11.06 2.41 -8.66
C LEU A 72 -10.50 1.35 -7.71
N ILE A 73 -9.48 0.63 -8.15
CA ILE A 73 -8.62 -0.19 -7.30
C ILE A 73 -7.36 0.62 -7.05
N ASN A 74 -7.23 1.15 -5.82
CA ASN A 74 -6.28 2.20 -5.41
C ASN A 74 -6.48 3.55 -6.13
N THR A 75 -5.92 4.61 -5.54
CA THR A 75 -5.99 5.99 -6.08
C THR A 75 -4.61 6.59 -6.35
N MET A 76 -3.55 5.86 -5.98
CA MET A 76 -2.17 6.31 -5.97
C MET A 76 -1.94 7.62 -5.20
N MET A 77 -1.43 8.64 -5.89
CA MET A 77 -0.73 9.78 -5.33
C MET A 77 -1.58 11.03 -5.42
N ARG A 78 -1.71 11.77 -4.31
CA ARG A 78 -2.39 13.07 -4.33
C ARG A 78 -1.75 14.04 -5.34
N SER A 79 -0.45 13.96 -5.54
CA SER A 79 0.28 14.80 -6.49
C SER A 79 -0.05 14.52 -7.96
N THR A 80 -0.61 13.35 -8.29
CA THR A 80 -0.92 12.92 -9.67
C THR A 80 -2.42 12.87 -9.95
N VAL A 81 -3.25 13.33 -9.01
CA VAL A 81 -4.71 13.16 -9.07
C VAL A 81 -5.35 13.87 -10.28
N ALA A 82 -4.86 15.05 -10.66
CA ALA A 82 -5.37 15.76 -11.85
C ALA A 82 -5.07 14.99 -13.15
N GLU A 83 -3.91 14.34 -13.25
CA GLU A 83 -3.55 13.50 -14.40
C GLU A 83 -4.40 12.22 -14.43
N LEU A 84 -4.74 11.68 -13.26
CA LEU A 84 -5.61 10.52 -13.12
C LEU A 84 -7.04 10.86 -13.56
N GLU A 85 -7.60 11.97 -13.10
CA GLU A 85 -8.92 12.43 -13.54
C GLU A 85 -8.97 12.64 -15.05
N HIS A 86 -7.94 13.27 -15.62
CA HIS A 86 -7.87 13.44 -17.06
C HIS A 86 -7.86 12.09 -17.80
N ALA A 87 -7.09 11.12 -17.32
CA ALA A 87 -7.08 9.77 -17.89
C ALA A 87 -8.45 9.08 -17.76
N LEU A 88 -9.12 9.21 -16.61
CA LEU A 88 -10.46 8.65 -16.40
C LEU A 88 -11.50 9.25 -17.36
N LEU A 89 -11.43 10.57 -17.59
CA LEU A 89 -12.33 11.28 -18.51
C LEU A 89 -12.16 10.83 -19.97
N THR A 90 -11.00 10.28 -20.35
CA THR A 90 -10.86 9.67 -21.70
C THR A 90 -11.54 8.31 -21.83
N LEU A 91 -11.87 7.67 -20.71
CA LEU A 91 -12.53 6.35 -20.67
C LEU A 91 -14.05 6.47 -20.49
N THR A 92 -14.50 7.41 -19.66
CA THR A 92 -15.92 7.59 -19.33
C THR A 92 -16.20 8.94 -18.68
N ASP A 93 -17.43 9.42 -18.82
CA ASP A 93 -18.02 10.57 -18.13
C ASP A 93 -18.66 10.22 -16.77
N LYS A 94 -18.74 8.92 -16.43
CA LYS A 94 -19.34 8.47 -15.18
C LYS A 94 -18.49 8.88 -13.96
N PRO A 95 -19.14 9.24 -12.83
CA PRO A 95 -18.43 9.60 -11.61
C PRO A 95 -17.75 8.39 -10.96
N VAL A 96 -16.66 8.65 -10.22
CA VAL A 96 -16.08 7.64 -9.33
C VAL A 96 -16.99 7.43 -8.12
N ARG A 97 -17.54 6.23 -7.98
CA ARG A 97 -18.46 5.85 -6.90
C ARG A 97 -17.75 5.14 -5.76
N TYR A 98 -16.78 4.30 -6.10
CA TYR A 98 -16.06 3.48 -5.13
C TYR A 98 -14.56 3.56 -5.36
N VAL A 99 -13.82 3.52 -4.26
CA VAL A 99 -12.38 3.26 -4.26
C VAL A 99 -12.16 2.07 -3.34
N ILE A 100 -11.46 1.05 -3.83
CA ILE A 100 -11.08 -0.12 -3.06
C ILE A 100 -9.57 -0.09 -2.86
N ASN A 101 -9.16 0.04 -1.61
CA ASN A 101 -7.75 -0.01 -1.23
C ASN A 101 -7.26 -1.46 -1.18
N SER A 102 -6.25 -1.80 -1.98
CA SER A 102 -5.62 -3.12 -1.91
C SER A 102 -4.73 -3.28 -0.67
N ASN A 103 -4.22 -2.17 -0.15
CA ASN A 103 -3.38 -2.09 1.04
C ASN A 103 -3.45 -0.68 1.65
N TYR A 104 -2.56 -0.38 2.59
CA TYR A 104 -2.50 0.92 3.26
C TYR A 104 -1.28 1.77 2.83
N ASP A 105 -0.58 1.36 1.77
CA ASP A 105 0.64 2.05 1.38
C ASP A 105 0.31 3.46 0.91
N TRP A 106 1.10 4.42 1.37
CA TRP A 106 0.87 5.84 1.10
C TRP A 106 0.80 6.13 -0.40
N TRP A 107 1.68 5.49 -1.17
CA TRP A 107 1.75 5.63 -2.62
C TRP A 107 0.57 5.01 -3.36
N SER A 108 -0.27 4.21 -2.69
CA SER A 108 -1.49 3.60 -3.23
C SER A 108 -2.77 4.34 -2.81
N THR A 109 -2.73 5.10 -1.71
CA THR A 109 -3.94 5.56 -0.99
C THR A 109 -3.98 7.07 -0.74
N SER A 110 -2.90 7.82 -1.01
CA SER A 110 -2.84 9.24 -0.62
C SER A 110 -3.86 10.14 -1.32
N ALA A 111 -4.40 9.73 -2.48
CA ALA A 111 -5.47 10.46 -3.17
C ALA A 111 -6.88 10.10 -2.66
N ASN A 112 -7.03 9.20 -1.68
CA ASN A 112 -8.35 8.77 -1.18
C ASN A 112 -9.21 9.92 -0.66
N GLN A 113 -8.63 10.83 0.13
CA GLN A 113 -9.38 11.97 0.66
C GLN A 113 -9.93 12.87 -0.46
N TYR A 114 -9.21 12.98 -1.58
CA TYR A 114 -9.70 13.73 -2.73
C TYR A 114 -10.96 13.09 -3.31
N PHE A 115 -10.92 11.80 -3.63
CA PHE A 115 -12.07 11.10 -4.20
C PHE A 115 -13.26 11.02 -3.23
N ALA A 116 -13.00 10.90 -1.93
CA ALA A 116 -14.06 10.98 -0.91
C ALA A 116 -14.79 12.33 -0.92
N GLN A 117 -14.04 13.43 -1.09
CA GLN A 117 -14.63 14.77 -1.23
C GLN A 117 -15.45 14.95 -2.52
N GLN A 118 -15.15 14.16 -3.56
CA GLN A 118 -15.94 14.11 -4.80
C GLN A 118 -17.14 13.14 -4.71
N GLY A 119 -17.39 12.52 -3.54
CA GLY A 119 -18.53 11.65 -3.30
C GLY A 119 -18.28 10.15 -3.50
N ALA A 120 -17.03 9.73 -3.73
CA ALA A 120 -16.68 8.31 -3.74
C ALA A 120 -16.69 7.73 -2.32
N THR A 121 -17.13 6.48 -2.17
CA THR A 121 -16.96 5.73 -0.91
C THR A 121 -15.62 5.00 -0.92
N ILE A 122 -14.79 5.26 0.08
CA ILE A 122 -13.49 4.60 0.23
C ILE A 122 -13.63 3.32 1.07
N ILE A 123 -13.45 2.17 0.43
CA ILE A 123 -13.59 0.83 0.97
C ILE A 123 -12.20 0.23 1.22
N ALA A 124 -11.99 -0.37 2.39
CA ALA A 124 -10.74 -1.03 2.72
C ALA A 124 -10.93 -2.19 3.70
N HIS A 125 -9.94 -3.07 3.81
CA HIS A 125 -9.90 -4.05 4.89
C HIS A 125 -9.73 -3.34 6.25
N GLN A 126 -10.37 -3.84 7.31
CA GLN A 126 -10.41 -3.21 8.64
C GLN A 126 -9.01 -2.93 9.21
N ASP A 127 -8.03 -3.80 8.96
CA ASP A 127 -6.68 -3.63 9.51
C ASP A 127 -5.90 -2.48 8.87
N THR A 128 -6.39 -1.90 7.77
CA THR A 128 -5.78 -0.71 7.18
C THR A 128 -5.98 0.54 8.04
N GLN A 129 -7.00 0.57 8.91
CA GLN A 129 -7.30 1.71 9.79
C GLN A 129 -6.24 1.95 10.88
N TYR A 130 -5.39 0.95 11.13
CA TYR A 130 -4.31 1.09 12.10
C TYR A 130 -3.14 1.89 11.56
N MET A 131 -3.11 2.23 10.27
CA MET A 131 -2.03 3.01 9.70
C MET A 131 -2.33 4.49 9.69
N THR A 132 -1.29 5.28 9.95
CA THR A 132 -1.38 6.74 9.92
C THR A 132 -1.76 7.27 8.54
N ARG A 133 -2.51 8.38 8.52
CA ARG A 133 -2.91 9.11 7.29
C ARG A 133 -3.69 8.28 6.27
N ASN A 134 -4.25 7.14 6.66
CA ASN A 134 -5.08 6.34 5.79
C ASN A 134 -6.54 6.81 5.89
N HIS A 135 -7.06 7.38 4.79
CA HIS A 135 -8.46 7.78 4.71
C HIS A 135 -9.30 6.60 4.21
N THR A 136 -10.23 6.13 5.05
CA THR A 136 -11.14 5.01 4.78
C THR A 136 -12.52 5.33 5.36
N GLN A 137 -13.58 4.79 4.79
CA GLN A 137 -14.97 5.04 5.23
C GLN A 137 -15.72 3.73 5.50
N LEU A 138 -15.65 2.77 4.58
CA LEU A 138 -16.27 1.46 4.72
C LEU A 138 -15.19 0.41 4.96
N LEU A 139 -15.29 -0.32 6.07
CA LEU A 139 -14.34 -1.36 6.44
C LEU A 139 -14.98 -2.74 6.37
N PHE A 140 -14.28 -3.70 5.77
CA PHE A 140 -14.67 -5.12 5.78
C PHE A 140 -13.63 -5.98 6.49
N LYS A 141 -14.05 -7.15 6.99
CA LYS A 141 -13.18 -8.06 7.75
C LYS A 141 -12.61 -9.17 6.87
N ASP A 142 -13.47 -10.01 6.30
CA ASP A 142 -13.01 -11.23 5.65
C ASP A 142 -13.03 -11.10 4.12
N LYS A 143 -14.17 -10.66 3.59
CA LYS A 143 -14.46 -10.61 2.16
C LYS A 143 -15.29 -9.38 1.82
N LEU A 144 -15.14 -8.91 0.60
CA LEU A 144 -15.99 -7.89 -0.02
C LEU A 144 -16.50 -8.45 -1.35
N GLU A 145 -17.80 -8.40 -1.55
CA GLU A 145 -18.44 -8.73 -2.83
C GLU A 145 -19.22 -7.50 -3.29
N LEU A 146 -19.00 -7.09 -4.54
CA LEU A 146 -19.69 -5.97 -5.16
C LEU A 146 -20.13 -6.37 -6.57
N ASP A 147 -21.44 -6.26 -6.80
CA ASP A 147 -22.02 -6.29 -8.15
C ASP A 147 -22.01 -4.88 -8.72
N LEU A 148 -21.20 -4.66 -9.76
CA LEU A 148 -21.10 -3.38 -10.45
C LEU A 148 -21.99 -3.32 -11.70
N GLY A 149 -22.84 -4.34 -11.93
CA GLY A 149 -23.69 -4.52 -13.11
C GLY A 149 -22.92 -5.06 -14.32
N THR A 150 -21.71 -4.53 -14.57
CA THR A 150 -20.83 -4.98 -15.67
C THR A 150 -19.75 -5.95 -15.22
N GLU A 151 -19.45 -5.99 -13.92
CA GLU A 151 -18.38 -6.78 -13.33
C GLU A 151 -18.73 -7.18 -11.90
N GLN A 152 -18.43 -8.42 -11.54
CA GLN A 152 -18.57 -8.98 -10.21
C GLN A 152 -17.19 -8.96 -9.55
N LEU A 153 -17.03 -8.03 -8.61
CA LEU A 153 -15.80 -7.84 -7.88
C LEU A 153 -15.83 -8.63 -6.56
N PHE A 154 -14.78 -9.42 -6.33
CA PHE A 154 -14.58 -10.15 -5.09
C PHE A 154 -13.20 -9.83 -4.51
N ALA A 155 -13.14 -9.27 -3.31
CA ALA A 155 -11.89 -9.02 -2.61
C ALA A 155 -11.75 -9.89 -1.37
N TYR A 156 -10.52 -10.38 -1.14
CA TYR A 156 -10.20 -11.23 0.00
C TYR A 156 -8.81 -10.90 0.52
N ARG A 157 -8.60 -11.11 1.82
CA ARG A 157 -7.30 -10.92 2.45
C ARG A 157 -6.26 -11.88 1.88
N SER A 158 -5.11 -11.35 1.44
CA SER A 158 -4.03 -12.18 0.90
C SER A 158 -2.98 -12.56 1.96
N GLY A 159 -2.76 -11.70 2.96
CA GLY A 159 -1.67 -11.87 3.93
C GLY A 159 -0.26 -11.70 3.35
N GLY A 160 -0.14 -11.32 2.08
CA GLY A 160 1.14 -11.33 1.36
C GLY A 160 2.08 -10.18 1.70
N HIS A 161 1.54 -8.97 1.87
CA HIS A 161 2.34 -7.76 2.03
C HIS A 161 2.16 -7.04 3.39
N SER A 162 0.92 -7.01 3.90
CA SER A 162 0.59 -6.34 5.15
C SER A 162 -0.66 -6.95 5.78
N PHE A 163 -0.96 -6.62 7.05
CA PHE A 163 -2.18 -7.13 7.71
C PHE A 163 -3.43 -6.81 6.90
N GLY A 164 -3.56 -5.59 6.37
CA GLY A 164 -4.73 -5.19 5.59
C GLY A 164 -4.66 -5.50 4.09
N HIS A 165 -3.66 -6.25 3.63
CA HIS A 165 -3.49 -6.49 2.20
C HIS A 165 -4.55 -7.45 1.65
N ILE A 166 -5.16 -7.08 0.53
CA ILE A 166 -6.17 -7.86 -0.18
C ILE A 166 -5.76 -8.09 -1.65
N ASN A 167 -6.18 -9.23 -2.19
CA ASN A 167 -6.23 -9.45 -3.62
C ASN A 167 -7.69 -9.30 -4.09
N ILE A 168 -7.88 -8.92 -5.35
CA ILE A 168 -9.20 -8.62 -5.91
C ILE A 168 -9.40 -9.44 -7.19
N VAL A 169 -10.51 -10.16 -7.28
CA VAL A 169 -10.93 -10.93 -8.46
C VAL A 169 -12.00 -10.14 -9.20
N LEU A 170 -11.81 -9.99 -10.50
CA LEU A 170 -12.79 -9.48 -11.46
C LEU A 170 -13.23 -10.66 -12.32
N LYS A 171 -14.45 -11.16 -12.05
CA LYS A 171 -14.92 -12.44 -12.60
C LYS A 171 -15.11 -12.39 -14.11
N GLN A 172 -15.79 -11.36 -14.63
CA GLN A 172 -16.08 -11.24 -16.06
C GLN A 172 -14.80 -10.95 -16.86
N ALA A 173 -13.90 -10.10 -16.35
CA ALA A 173 -12.60 -9.86 -16.97
C ALA A 173 -11.62 -11.05 -16.86
N ASN A 174 -11.92 -12.07 -16.05
CA ASN A 174 -11.02 -13.17 -15.71
C ASN A 174 -9.64 -12.66 -15.27
N LEU A 175 -9.65 -11.65 -14.39
CA LEU A 175 -8.47 -10.91 -13.96
C LEU A 175 -8.36 -10.91 -12.44
N ILE A 176 -7.15 -11.12 -11.90
CA ILE A 176 -6.89 -11.03 -10.47
C ILE A 176 -5.85 -9.94 -10.20
N TRP A 177 -6.26 -8.91 -9.47
CA TRP A 177 -5.40 -7.85 -8.99
C TRP A 177 -4.62 -8.32 -7.75
N LEU A 178 -3.31 -8.46 -7.89
CA LEU A 178 -2.45 -8.91 -6.78
C LEU A 178 -1.93 -7.74 -5.95
N ALA A 179 -1.92 -6.53 -6.50
CA ALA A 179 -1.26 -5.37 -5.90
C ALA A 179 0.13 -5.77 -5.36
N ASP A 180 0.40 -5.48 -4.10
CA ASP A 180 1.69 -5.73 -3.48
C ASP A 180 1.85 -7.18 -2.99
N SER A 181 0.92 -8.11 -3.27
CA SER A 181 1.20 -9.56 -3.13
C SER A 181 2.20 -10.04 -4.19
N PHE A 182 2.36 -9.34 -5.31
CA PHE A 182 3.32 -9.69 -6.35
C PHE A 182 3.82 -8.47 -7.11
N LYS A 183 5.14 -8.40 -7.31
CA LYS A 183 5.82 -7.34 -8.06
C LYS A 183 6.83 -7.97 -9.02
N GLN A 184 6.89 -7.47 -10.25
CA GLN A 184 7.88 -7.88 -11.24
C GLN A 184 9.24 -7.21 -11.02
N THR A 185 9.25 -5.99 -10.49
CA THR A 185 10.47 -5.18 -10.48
C THR A 185 11.38 -5.45 -9.29
N TRP A 186 10.81 -5.82 -8.16
CA TRP A 186 11.53 -6.10 -6.93
C TRP A 186 10.71 -7.05 -6.04
N PRO A 187 11.36 -7.88 -5.21
CA PRO A 187 10.65 -8.69 -4.24
C PRO A 187 9.66 -7.94 -3.40
N THR A 188 8.44 -8.49 -3.36
CA THR A 188 7.44 -8.11 -2.37
C THR A 188 8.03 -8.29 -0.98
N ILE A 189 7.94 -7.25 -0.17
CA ILE A 189 8.29 -7.32 1.25
C ILE A 189 7.22 -8.16 1.95
N PHE A 190 7.65 -9.20 2.67
CA PHE A 190 6.73 -10.08 3.38
C PHE A 190 5.90 -9.34 4.41
N GLY A 191 4.61 -9.68 4.43
CA GLY A 191 3.67 -9.27 5.45
C GLY A 191 3.87 -9.96 6.81
N PRO A 192 2.87 -9.88 7.70
CA PRO A 192 3.00 -10.26 9.11
C PRO A 192 3.32 -11.74 9.36
N ASN A 193 2.96 -12.60 8.40
CA ASN A 193 3.17 -14.04 8.45
C ASN A 193 4.42 -14.49 7.69
N GLY A 194 5.30 -13.56 7.29
CA GLY A 194 6.55 -13.88 6.61
C GLY A 194 6.31 -14.59 5.28
N LEU A 195 7.18 -15.56 4.98
CA LEU A 195 7.08 -16.37 3.76
C LEU A 195 5.74 -17.10 3.65
N GLU A 196 5.19 -17.57 4.77
CA GLU A 196 3.97 -18.38 4.75
C GLU A 196 2.75 -17.54 4.33
N GLY A 197 2.61 -16.32 4.87
CA GLY A 197 1.56 -15.39 4.42
C GLY A 197 1.74 -14.99 2.95
N TYR A 198 2.98 -14.78 2.52
CA TYR A 198 3.29 -14.53 1.12
C TYR A 198 2.87 -15.67 0.19
N ARG A 199 3.23 -16.91 0.56
CA ARG A 199 2.86 -18.13 -0.15
C ARG A 199 1.34 -18.28 -0.23
N GLN A 200 0.65 -18.17 0.90
CA GLN A 200 -0.82 -18.25 0.97
C GLN A 200 -1.50 -17.20 0.09
N GLY A 201 -0.98 -15.98 0.03
CA GLY A 201 -1.52 -14.92 -0.81
C GLY A 201 -1.47 -15.25 -2.31
N LEU A 202 -0.36 -15.80 -2.79
CA LEU A 202 -0.21 -16.21 -4.20
C LEU A 202 -0.97 -17.50 -4.52
N GLU A 203 -0.95 -18.49 -3.62
CA GLU A 203 -1.69 -19.73 -3.82
C GLU A 203 -3.20 -19.50 -3.83
N SER A 204 -3.70 -18.61 -2.97
CA SER A 204 -5.12 -18.21 -2.99
C SER A 204 -5.48 -17.59 -4.33
N ALA A 205 -4.64 -16.71 -4.88
CA ALA A 205 -4.87 -16.13 -6.21
C ALA A 205 -4.90 -17.21 -7.31
N LEU A 206 -3.94 -18.15 -7.28
CA LEU A 206 -3.92 -19.28 -8.21
C LEU A 206 -5.15 -20.17 -8.09
N ASN A 207 -5.72 -20.32 -6.89
CA ASN A 207 -6.92 -21.12 -6.64
C ASN A 207 -8.21 -20.44 -7.09
N TYR A 208 -8.28 -19.11 -7.02
CA TYR A 208 -9.42 -18.35 -7.56
C TYR A 208 -9.34 -18.21 -9.10
N GLY A 209 -8.14 -18.30 -9.67
CA GLY A 209 -7.93 -18.26 -11.10
C GLY A 209 -8.14 -19.61 -11.80
N ASN A 210 -8.06 -19.56 -13.13
CA ASN A 210 -8.04 -20.69 -14.05
C ASN A 210 -6.86 -20.54 -15.03
N GLU A 211 -6.74 -21.44 -16.00
CA GLU A 211 -5.65 -21.45 -16.98
C GLU A 211 -5.57 -20.20 -17.86
N LYS A 212 -6.68 -19.47 -18.03
CA LYS A 212 -6.77 -18.25 -18.83
C LYS A 212 -6.73 -16.98 -17.98
N THR A 213 -6.69 -17.10 -16.66
CA THR A 213 -6.70 -15.94 -15.76
C THR A 213 -5.38 -15.19 -15.90
N GLN A 214 -5.49 -13.87 -16.07
CA GLN A 214 -4.35 -12.97 -15.98
C GLN A 214 -4.28 -12.35 -14.58
N TYR A 215 -3.07 -12.04 -14.15
CA TYR A 215 -2.80 -11.47 -12.83
C TYR A 215 -2.11 -10.13 -12.97
N VAL A 216 -2.60 -9.11 -12.27
CA VAL A 216 -2.02 -7.76 -12.30
C VAL A 216 -1.01 -7.61 -11.16
N ALA A 217 0.26 -7.44 -11.51
CA ALA A 217 1.33 -7.12 -10.57
C ALA A 217 1.20 -5.68 -10.02
N GLY A 218 1.63 -5.47 -8.78
CA GLY A 218 1.65 -4.15 -8.14
C GLY A 218 2.69 -3.20 -8.71
N SER A 219 3.76 -3.73 -9.30
CA SER A 219 4.73 -2.94 -10.06
C SER A 219 5.33 -3.70 -11.23
N SER A 220 5.73 -2.95 -12.26
CA SER A 220 6.37 -3.45 -13.47
C SER A 220 7.39 -2.46 -14.04
N SER A 221 8.27 -2.92 -14.95
CA SER A 221 9.19 -2.02 -15.66
C SER A 221 8.59 -1.42 -16.93
N SER A 222 7.55 -2.06 -17.47
CA SER A 222 6.76 -1.56 -18.58
C SER A 222 5.29 -1.90 -18.39
N LYS A 223 4.37 -1.21 -19.10
CA LYS A 223 2.94 -1.56 -19.06
C LYS A 223 2.65 -3.00 -19.51
N ASN A 224 3.52 -3.55 -20.36
CA ASN A 224 3.34 -4.90 -20.91
C ASN A 224 3.68 -5.99 -19.87
N ASP A 225 4.45 -5.66 -18.83
CA ASP A 225 4.85 -6.61 -17.79
C ASP A 225 3.92 -6.59 -16.57
N LEU A 226 2.86 -5.77 -16.57
CA LEU A 226 1.87 -5.72 -15.50
C LEU A 226 1.00 -6.97 -15.44
N LEU A 227 0.68 -7.52 -16.61
CA LEU A 227 -0.13 -8.73 -16.74
C LEU A 227 0.79 -9.94 -16.79
N VAL A 228 0.60 -10.86 -15.85
CA VAL A 228 1.33 -12.13 -15.77
C VAL A 228 0.37 -13.31 -15.77
N ASP A 229 0.92 -14.50 -16.01
CA ASP A 229 0.16 -15.74 -15.98
C ASP A 229 0.42 -16.54 -14.68
N ALA A 230 -0.31 -17.64 -14.53
CA ALA A 230 -0.14 -18.55 -13.40
C ALA A 230 1.28 -19.17 -13.32
N LYS A 231 1.96 -19.33 -14.46
CA LYS A 231 3.32 -19.89 -14.51
C LYS A 231 4.31 -18.92 -13.86
N THR A 232 4.20 -17.61 -14.12
CA THR A 232 5.02 -16.59 -13.46
C THR A 232 4.83 -16.63 -11.94
N LEU A 233 3.61 -16.75 -11.43
CA LEU A 233 3.38 -16.83 -9.98
C LEU A 233 3.97 -18.11 -9.36
N ARG A 234 3.90 -19.25 -10.06
CA ARG A 234 4.53 -20.50 -9.61
C ARG A 234 6.05 -20.40 -9.61
N GLN A 235 6.64 -19.71 -10.58
CA GLN A 235 8.07 -19.43 -10.61
C GLN A 235 8.49 -18.51 -9.46
N GLU A 236 7.70 -17.47 -9.16
CA GLU A 236 7.91 -16.60 -8.00
C GLU A 236 7.90 -17.39 -6.69
N LEU A 237 6.88 -18.23 -6.48
CA LEU A 237 6.79 -19.10 -5.30
C LEU A 237 8.04 -19.96 -5.13
N SER A 238 8.51 -20.59 -6.22
CA SER A 238 9.74 -21.39 -6.21
C SER A 238 10.97 -20.55 -5.86
N ALA A 239 11.14 -19.38 -6.52
CA ALA A 239 12.27 -18.49 -6.29
C ALA A 239 12.29 -17.95 -4.84
N ARG A 240 11.13 -17.63 -4.26
CA ARG A 240 11.01 -17.16 -2.88
C ARG A 240 11.27 -18.21 -1.84
N ASN A 241 10.78 -19.42 -2.06
CA ASN A 241 11.10 -20.53 -1.18
C ASN A 241 12.62 -20.80 -1.20
N ALA A 242 13.25 -20.78 -2.37
CA ALA A 242 14.70 -20.94 -2.50
C ALA A 242 15.50 -19.81 -1.82
N PHE A 243 15.09 -18.54 -2.03
CA PHE A 243 15.71 -17.38 -1.37
C PHE A 243 15.65 -17.52 0.14
N TYR A 244 14.46 -17.76 0.68
CA TYR A 244 14.24 -17.85 2.13
C TYR A 244 14.99 -19.03 2.74
N ALA A 245 14.96 -20.20 2.10
CA ALA A 245 15.70 -21.37 2.55
C ALA A 245 17.21 -21.11 2.60
N ARG A 246 17.78 -20.49 1.55
CA ARG A 246 19.20 -20.16 1.52
C ARG A 246 19.57 -19.12 2.59
N ALA A 247 18.76 -18.06 2.72
CA ALA A 247 18.96 -17.02 3.73
C ALA A 247 18.92 -17.62 5.14
N LYS A 248 17.93 -18.47 5.45
CA LYS A 248 17.79 -19.14 6.75
C LYS A 248 19.00 -20.01 7.08
N THR A 249 19.49 -20.81 6.12
CA THR A 249 20.69 -21.63 6.30
C THR A 249 21.91 -20.77 6.64
N LEU A 250 22.12 -19.67 5.91
CA LEU A 250 23.26 -18.79 6.16
C LEU A 250 23.14 -18.04 7.51
N ILE A 251 21.93 -17.67 7.92
CA ILE A 251 21.65 -17.10 9.24
C ILE A 251 22.01 -18.10 10.34
N GLN A 252 21.62 -19.38 10.20
CA GLN A 252 21.95 -20.44 11.16
C GLN A 252 23.45 -20.72 11.25
N GLN A 253 24.20 -20.48 10.16
CA GLN A 253 25.66 -20.54 10.15
C GLN A 253 26.34 -19.30 10.77
N GLY A 254 25.57 -18.37 11.35
CA GLY A 254 26.11 -17.18 12.00
C GLY A 254 26.61 -16.10 11.03
N LYS A 255 26.25 -16.16 9.74
CA LYS A 255 26.69 -15.18 8.75
C LYS A 255 26.08 -13.80 9.02
N SER A 256 26.86 -12.74 8.80
CA SER A 256 26.38 -11.36 8.82
C SER A 256 25.54 -11.04 7.58
N ASN A 257 24.74 -9.96 7.61
CA ASN A 257 23.96 -9.55 6.43
C ASN A 257 24.87 -9.29 5.21
N GLN A 258 26.05 -8.70 5.39
CA GLN A 258 27.03 -8.47 4.32
C GLN A 258 27.53 -9.78 3.68
N GLN A 259 27.77 -10.80 4.50
CA GLN A 259 28.16 -12.12 4.00
C GLN A 259 27.01 -12.81 3.26
N ILE A 260 25.77 -12.66 3.75
CA ILE A 260 24.59 -13.26 3.13
C ILE A 260 24.27 -12.64 1.77
N ILE A 261 24.28 -11.31 1.65
CA ILE A 261 24.01 -10.63 0.37
C ILE A 261 25.12 -10.86 -0.66
N SER A 262 26.30 -11.34 -0.24
CA SER A 262 27.38 -11.73 -1.14
C SER A 262 27.27 -13.17 -1.63
N ASP A 263 26.29 -13.94 -1.13
CA ASP A 263 26.12 -15.35 -1.49
C ASP A 263 25.63 -15.51 -2.94
N PRO A 264 26.36 -16.21 -3.82
CA PRO A 264 26.01 -16.32 -5.23
C PRO A 264 24.71 -17.11 -5.47
N VAL A 265 24.41 -18.10 -4.61
CA VAL A 265 23.19 -18.91 -4.72
C VAL A 265 21.96 -18.06 -4.40
N LEU A 266 22.02 -17.29 -3.31
CA LEU A 266 20.97 -16.34 -2.94
C LEU A 266 20.78 -15.28 -4.02
N ASN A 267 21.86 -14.67 -4.52
CA ASN A 267 21.77 -13.63 -5.55
C ASN A 267 21.16 -14.12 -6.87
N LYS A 268 21.36 -15.39 -7.23
CA LYS A 268 20.71 -15.99 -8.41
C LYS A 268 19.18 -16.01 -8.29
N THR A 269 18.63 -16.12 -7.08
CA THR A 269 17.17 -16.07 -6.90
C THR A 269 16.60 -14.66 -7.06
N LEU A 270 17.44 -13.63 -6.94
CA LEU A 270 17.05 -12.23 -7.14
C LEU A 270 17.26 -11.75 -8.58
N SER A 271 18.00 -12.48 -9.41
CA SER A 271 18.23 -12.07 -10.80
C SER A 271 17.00 -12.21 -11.70
N THR A 272 15.90 -12.77 -11.20
CA THR A 272 14.63 -12.88 -11.92
C THR A 272 13.84 -11.56 -11.96
N TYR A 273 14.16 -10.60 -11.09
CA TYR A 273 13.52 -9.27 -11.07
C TYR A 273 14.25 -8.32 -12.02
N SER A 274 13.51 -7.38 -12.61
CA SER A 274 14.08 -6.39 -13.53
C SER A 274 14.95 -5.33 -12.84
N ASN A 275 14.76 -5.08 -11.54
CA ASN A 275 15.53 -4.09 -10.79
C ASN A 275 16.15 -4.67 -9.50
N PRO A 276 17.10 -5.62 -9.59
CA PRO A 276 17.55 -6.37 -8.42
C PRO A 276 18.62 -5.63 -7.57
N LYS A 277 18.92 -4.37 -7.85
CA LYS A 277 20.20 -3.75 -7.44
C LYS A 277 20.03 -2.64 -6.41
N HIS A 278 19.94 -3.05 -5.14
CA HIS A 278 20.32 -2.17 -4.02
C HIS A 278 20.75 -3.01 -2.81
N HIS A 279 22.03 -2.96 -2.44
CA HIS A 279 22.58 -3.77 -1.31
C HIS A 279 21.85 -3.50 0.01
N GLN A 280 21.42 -2.24 0.25
CA GLN A 280 20.63 -1.92 1.44
C GLN A 280 19.23 -2.56 1.37
N ALA A 281 18.61 -2.60 0.18
CA ALA A 281 17.31 -3.26 0.02
C ALA A 281 17.41 -4.77 0.21
N GLN A 282 18.51 -5.39 -0.24
CA GLN A 282 18.80 -6.80 0.02
C GLN A 282 18.97 -7.06 1.52
N ALA A 283 19.68 -6.19 2.25
CA ALA A 283 19.83 -6.32 3.69
C ALA A 283 18.46 -6.31 4.41
N TYR A 284 17.53 -5.44 3.99
CA TYR A 284 16.16 -5.42 4.53
C TYR A 284 15.42 -6.75 4.34
N LEU A 285 15.61 -7.43 3.20
CA LEU A 285 15.03 -8.77 2.99
C LEU A 285 15.60 -9.78 4.00
N ILE A 286 16.90 -9.72 4.28
CA ILE A 286 17.55 -10.62 5.25
C ILE A 286 17.06 -10.34 6.68
N ASP A 287 16.90 -9.07 7.07
CA ASP A 287 16.38 -8.70 8.39
C ASP A 287 14.97 -9.22 8.63
N ARG A 288 14.11 -9.18 7.59
CA ARG A 288 12.79 -9.82 7.61
C ARG A 288 12.88 -11.33 7.79
N VAL A 289 13.79 -12.01 7.07
CA VAL A 289 14.02 -13.47 7.26
C VAL A 289 14.45 -13.77 8.69
N ARG A 290 15.35 -12.96 9.29
CA ARG A 290 15.76 -13.12 10.70
C ARG A 290 14.59 -12.96 11.66
N PHE A 291 13.83 -11.89 11.50
CA PHE A 291 12.66 -11.59 12.34
C PHE A 291 11.65 -12.73 12.33
N HIS A 292 11.26 -13.19 11.14
CA HIS A 292 10.31 -14.30 11.01
C HIS A 292 10.91 -15.65 11.43
N SER A 293 12.21 -15.87 11.24
CA SER A 293 12.88 -17.10 11.72
C SER A 293 12.81 -17.19 13.24
N LYS A 294 13.08 -16.09 13.96
CA LYS A 294 12.98 -16.03 15.42
C LYS A 294 11.54 -16.24 15.90
N LYS A 295 10.56 -15.71 15.17
CA LYS A 295 9.13 -15.94 15.42
C LYS A 295 8.75 -17.44 15.34
N THR A 296 9.34 -18.18 14.39
CA THR A 296 9.03 -19.61 14.16
C THR A 296 9.87 -20.59 14.98
N GLN A 297 10.90 -20.14 15.71
CA GLN A 297 11.76 -21.01 16.51
C GLN A 297 11.04 -21.58 17.73
N ASN A 298 10.04 -20.87 18.25
CA ASN A 298 9.23 -21.31 19.37
C ASN A 298 7.81 -21.61 18.88
N THR A 299 7.23 -22.73 19.31
CA THR A 299 5.79 -22.95 19.16
C THR A 299 5.09 -21.84 19.93
N LEU A 300 4.42 -20.94 19.22
CA LEU A 300 3.65 -19.88 19.85
C LEU A 300 2.35 -20.49 20.39
N ILE A 301 2.22 -20.58 21.70
CA ILE A 301 1.00 -21.03 22.37
C ILE A 301 0.38 -19.81 23.04
N GLU A 302 -0.86 -19.48 22.70
CA GLU A 302 -1.56 -18.29 23.19
C GLU A 302 -1.53 -18.18 24.73
N SER A 303 -1.71 -19.30 25.44
CA SER A 303 -1.70 -19.34 26.91
C SER A 303 -0.42 -18.76 27.52
N ASN A 304 0.71 -18.86 26.81
CA ASN A 304 1.99 -18.36 27.29
C ASN A 304 2.08 -16.83 27.26
N TYR A 305 1.16 -16.14 26.59
CA TYR A 305 1.19 -14.68 26.40
C TYR A 305 0.05 -13.94 27.10
N GLN A 306 -0.78 -14.64 27.88
CA GLN A 306 -1.94 -14.05 28.58
C GLN A 306 -1.56 -12.88 29.51
N HIS A 307 -0.34 -12.91 30.06
CA HIS A 307 0.19 -11.85 30.91
C HIS A 307 0.42 -10.52 30.15
N LEU A 308 0.60 -10.56 28.82
CA LEU A 308 0.78 -9.40 27.93
C LEU A 308 -0.53 -8.90 27.33
N ILE A 309 -1.46 -9.81 27.04
CA ILE A 309 -2.71 -9.51 26.32
C ILE A 309 -3.56 -8.53 27.12
N GLY A 310 -4.00 -7.45 26.48
CA GLY A 310 -4.77 -6.39 27.10
C GLY A 310 -4.73 -5.08 26.34
N ARG A 311 -5.47 -4.11 26.83
CA ARG A 311 -5.47 -2.73 26.34
C ARG A 311 -4.67 -1.87 27.31
N TYR A 312 -3.84 -0.99 26.75
CA TYR A 312 -2.99 -0.07 27.49
C TYR A 312 -3.25 1.33 26.97
N LYS A 313 -3.48 2.29 27.86
CA LYS A 313 -3.85 3.67 27.53
C LYS A 313 -2.76 4.64 27.98
N ALA A 314 -2.32 5.49 27.06
CA ALA A 314 -1.43 6.58 27.37
C ALA A 314 -2.19 7.83 27.85
N GLN A 315 -1.48 8.75 28.50
CA GLN A 315 -2.05 10.00 29.00
C GLN A 315 -2.72 10.85 27.92
N ASN A 316 -2.20 10.83 26.69
CA ASN A 316 -2.78 11.55 25.55
C ASN A 316 -4.03 10.88 24.96
N GLY A 317 -4.53 9.80 25.57
CA GLY A 317 -5.71 9.06 25.13
C GLY A 317 -5.45 7.96 24.10
N THR A 318 -4.23 7.83 23.57
CA THR A 318 -3.87 6.75 22.65
C THR A 318 -4.03 5.40 23.34
N VAL A 319 -4.70 4.46 22.67
CA VAL A 319 -4.86 3.08 23.15
C VAL A 319 -4.03 2.14 22.28
N LEU A 320 -3.16 1.39 22.93
CA LEU A 320 -2.41 0.27 22.35
C LEU A 320 -3.04 -1.02 22.86
N GLU A 321 -3.42 -1.90 21.94
CA GLU A 321 -3.97 -3.22 22.24
C GLU A 321 -2.96 -4.29 21.87
N VAL A 322 -2.69 -5.19 22.81
CA VAL A 322 -1.91 -6.42 22.61
C VAL A 322 -2.89 -7.59 22.66
N LEU A 323 -2.90 -8.42 21.62
CA LEU A 323 -3.87 -9.49 21.46
C LEU A 323 -3.27 -10.69 20.72
N TRP A 324 -3.91 -11.84 20.89
CA TRP A 324 -3.70 -12.97 20.00
C TRP A 324 -4.54 -12.79 18.73
N TYR A 325 -3.91 -12.82 17.56
CA TYR A 325 -4.57 -12.56 16.30
C TYR A 325 -3.88 -13.29 15.14
N GLN A 326 -4.61 -14.11 14.38
CA GLN A 326 -4.03 -14.93 13.30
C GLN A 326 -2.81 -15.74 13.77
N ASP A 327 -2.99 -16.53 14.83
CA ASP A 327 -2.00 -17.45 15.40
C ASP A 327 -0.66 -16.78 15.78
N GLN A 328 -0.71 -15.50 16.16
CA GLN A 328 0.45 -14.78 16.65
C GLN A 328 0.07 -13.71 17.67
N LEU A 329 1.06 -13.29 18.46
CA LEU A 329 0.96 -12.10 19.28
C LEU A 329 1.08 -10.86 18.39
N VAL A 330 0.13 -9.94 18.51
CA VAL A 330 0.05 -8.70 17.74
C VAL A 330 -0.10 -7.52 18.69
N ALA A 331 0.54 -6.40 18.36
CA ALA A 331 0.23 -5.10 18.93
C ALA A 331 -0.35 -4.18 17.85
N LYS A 332 -1.35 -3.40 18.23
CA LYS A 332 -1.98 -2.43 17.33
C LYS A 332 -2.41 -1.18 18.09
N ALA A 333 -2.29 -0.04 17.44
CA ALA A 333 -2.78 1.24 17.91
C ALA A 333 -3.39 1.98 16.71
N GLN A 334 -4.67 2.33 16.80
CA GLN A 334 -5.41 2.93 15.67
C GLN A 334 -4.76 4.23 15.22
N GLY A 335 -4.62 4.41 13.90
CA GLY A 335 -3.91 5.56 13.31
C GLY A 335 -2.38 5.57 13.49
N TRP A 336 -1.81 4.52 14.11
CA TRP A 336 -0.38 4.38 14.32
C TRP A 336 0.18 3.15 13.60
N PHE A 337 -0.05 1.94 14.12
CA PHE A 337 0.50 0.72 13.54
C PHE A 337 -0.34 -0.51 13.89
N ILE A 338 -0.09 -1.59 13.13
CA ILE A 338 -0.40 -2.97 13.49
C ILE A 338 0.82 -3.83 13.15
N ALA A 339 1.33 -4.59 14.12
CA ALA A 339 2.56 -5.34 13.98
C ALA A 339 2.53 -6.66 14.77
N GLY A 340 3.05 -7.73 14.16
CA GLY A 340 3.34 -8.97 14.88
C GLY A 340 4.51 -8.76 15.84
N LEU A 341 4.43 -9.36 17.03
CA LEU A 341 5.44 -9.27 18.06
C LEU A 341 6.34 -10.51 18.06
N VAL A 342 7.65 -10.27 18.21
CA VAL A 342 8.66 -11.33 18.36
C VAL A 342 9.43 -11.08 19.64
N GLN A 343 9.38 -12.04 20.55
CA GLN A 343 10.06 -11.93 21.83
C GLN A 343 11.58 -11.76 21.63
N ASN A 344 12.14 -10.73 22.25
CA ASN A 344 13.58 -10.51 22.26
C ASN A 344 14.24 -11.06 23.53
N ASN A 345 13.68 -10.70 24.68
CA ASN A 345 13.97 -11.20 26.03
C ASN A 345 12.63 -11.25 26.79
N ASP A 346 12.65 -11.58 28.09
CA ASP A 346 11.45 -11.80 28.91
C ASP A 346 10.35 -10.74 28.72
N SER A 347 10.69 -9.46 28.85
CA SER A 347 9.70 -8.36 28.79
C SER A 347 9.81 -7.47 27.56
N HIS A 348 10.72 -7.77 26.62
CA HIS A 348 10.94 -6.96 25.43
C HIS A 348 10.54 -7.69 24.15
N TYR A 349 9.73 -7.03 23.32
CA TYR A 349 9.16 -7.59 22.12
C TYR A 349 9.44 -6.70 20.91
N MET A 350 10.13 -7.26 19.91
CA MET A 350 10.37 -6.58 18.64
C MET A 350 9.07 -6.51 17.85
N PHE A 351 8.81 -5.36 17.25
CA PHE A 351 7.66 -5.16 16.36
C PHE A 351 8.07 -4.59 14.99
N ASN A 352 9.33 -4.17 14.84
CA ASN A 352 9.89 -3.69 13.58
C ASN A 352 11.08 -4.58 13.15
N PRO A 353 10.96 -5.33 12.04
CA PRO A 353 12.05 -6.17 11.55
C PRO A 353 13.26 -5.39 11.06
N GLU A 354 13.09 -4.15 10.57
CA GLU A 354 14.19 -3.31 10.05
C GLU A 354 14.96 -2.62 11.18
N GLN A 355 14.35 -2.54 12.36
CA GLN A 355 14.93 -1.90 13.54
C GLN A 355 14.62 -2.77 14.75
N PRO A 356 15.30 -3.92 14.90
CA PRO A 356 15.02 -4.88 15.96
C PRO A 356 15.27 -4.32 17.37
N THR A 357 15.98 -3.21 17.49
CA THR A 357 16.18 -2.47 18.75
C THR A 357 15.00 -1.57 19.12
N SER A 358 14.05 -1.35 18.20
CA SER A 358 12.75 -0.74 18.52
C SER A 358 11.80 -1.82 19.04
N GLN A 359 11.41 -1.72 20.30
CA GLN A 359 10.76 -2.78 21.07
C GLN A 359 9.62 -2.24 21.94
N LEU A 360 8.58 -3.06 22.09
CA LEU A 360 7.62 -2.91 23.18
C LEU A 360 8.24 -3.46 24.45
N VAL A 361 8.21 -2.68 25.53
CA VAL A 361 8.78 -3.04 26.82
C VAL A 361 7.67 -3.07 27.85
N PHE A 362 7.40 -4.27 28.37
CA PHE A 362 6.39 -4.50 29.41
C PHE A 362 7.02 -4.40 30.80
N SER A 363 6.33 -3.75 31.73
CA SER A 363 6.82 -3.54 33.10
C SER A 363 5.70 -3.60 34.13
N ASN A 364 6.09 -3.66 35.41
CA ASN A 364 5.20 -3.70 36.56
C ASN A 364 4.19 -4.87 36.50
N MET A 365 4.68 -6.09 36.74
CA MET A 365 3.86 -7.29 36.81
C MET A 365 3.04 -7.30 38.11
N GLN A 366 1.72 -7.40 38.01
CA GLN A 366 0.80 -7.53 39.14
C GLN A 366 -0.26 -8.57 38.80
N GLN A 367 -0.52 -9.52 39.71
CA GLN A 367 -1.52 -10.58 39.49
C GLN A 367 -1.36 -11.28 38.12
N ASP A 368 -0.12 -11.70 37.82
CA ASP A 368 0.27 -12.37 36.56
C ASP A 368 0.00 -11.58 35.28
N LYS A 369 -0.06 -10.25 35.40
CA LYS A 369 -0.37 -9.32 34.31
C LYS A 369 0.59 -8.14 34.33
N TYR A 370 1.20 -7.83 33.19
CA TYR A 370 1.89 -6.55 33.05
C TYR A 370 0.88 -5.42 33.08
N THR A 371 1.17 -4.38 33.86
CA THR A 371 0.29 -3.21 34.04
C THR A 371 0.81 -1.96 33.33
N GLN A 372 2.06 -1.99 32.87
CA GLN A 372 2.71 -0.90 32.14
C GLN A 372 3.32 -1.39 30.84
N LEU A 373 3.31 -0.51 29.84
CA LEU A 373 3.92 -0.71 28.55
C LEU A 373 4.56 0.60 28.07
N THR A 374 5.77 0.51 27.53
CA THR A 374 6.47 1.62 26.85
C THR A 374 6.99 1.16 25.49
N ILE A 375 7.38 2.11 24.64
CA ILE A 375 8.02 1.82 23.36
C ILE A 375 9.45 2.35 23.38
N ALA A 376 10.41 1.43 23.44
CA ALA A 376 11.82 1.74 23.24
C ALA A 376 12.08 1.85 21.73
N PHE A 377 12.78 2.90 21.29
CA PHE A 377 13.19 3.09 19.90
C PHE A 377 14.71 3.07 19.77
N ALA A 378 15.20 2.64 18.61
CA ALA A 378 16.60 2.80 18.23
C ALA A 378 17.06 4.27 18.41
N SER A 379 18.32 4.47 18.79
CA SER A 379 18.87 5.80 19.15
C SER A 379 18.74 6.84 18.03
N ASN A 380 18.76 6.40 16.77
CA ASN A 380 18.62 7.23 15.57
C ASN A 380 17.22 7.18 14.93
N TYR A 381 16.21 6.65 15.62
CA TYR A 381 14.86 6.58 15.04
C TYR A 381 14.24 7.97 14.86
N GLN A 382 13.86 8.29 13.63
CA GLN A 382 13.13 9.51 13.27
C GLN A 382 11.92 9.19 12.35
N GLY A 383 11.23 8.08 12.64
CA GLY A 383 10.06 7.66 11.85
C GLY A 383 8.74 8.23 12.36
N TYR A 384 7.64 7.88 11.68
CA TYR A 384 6.30 8.36 12.02
C TYR A 384 5.79 7.91 13.40
N LEU A 385 6.40 6.89 14.01
CA LEU A 385 6.08 6.44 15.37
C LEU A 385 6.81 7.24 16.45
N SER A 386 7.66 8.20 16.10
CA SER A 386 8.42 9.02 17.07
C SER A 386 7.54 9.68 18.14
N PRO A 387 6.30 10.13 17.86
CA PRO A 387 5.40 10.66 18.89
C PRO A 387 5.02 9.65 19.98
N LEU A 388 5.20 8.34 19.76
CA LEU A 388 4.93 7.31 20.77
C LEU A 388 6.09 7.11 21.75
N LYS A 389 7.28 7.64 21.46
CA LYS A 389 8.52 7.41 22.24
C LYS A 389 8.42 7.90 23.68
N THR A 390 7.64 8.95 23.93
CA THR A 390 7.51 9.58 25.24
C THR A 390 6.28 9.09 26.01
N LEU A 391 5.53 8.14 25.47
CA LEU A 391 4.29 7.67 26.06
C LEU A 391 4.56 6.46 26.96
N GLU A 392 4.05 6.56 28.19
CA GLU A 392 3.80 5.42 29.06
C GLU A 392 2.33 5.01 28.92
N PHE A 393 2.09 3.72 28.71
CA PHE A 393 0.76 3.16 28.58
C PHE A 393 0.43 2.33 29.82
N ILE A 394 -0.70 2.64 30.46
CA ILE A 394 -1.19 1.93 31.64
C ILE A 394 -2.31 0.98 31.22
N ARG A 395 -2.26 -0.25 31.70
CA ARG A 395 -3.29 -1.26 31.44
C ARG A 395 -4.66 -0.77 31.91
N LEU A 396 -5.67 -0.98 31.06
CA LEU A 396 -7.08 -0.70 31.32
C LEU A 396 -7.76 -1.81 32.12
#